data_AF-A0AAN1SFX4-F1
#
_entry.id   AF-A0AAN1SFX4-F1
#
_cell.length_a   1.000
_cell.length_b   1.000
_cell.length_c   1.000
_cell.angle_alpha   90.00
_cell.angle_beta   90.00
_cell.angle_gamma   90.00
#
_symmetry.space_group_name_H-M   'P 1'
#
loop_
_entity.id
_entity.type
_entity.pdbx_description
1 polymer ?
#
loop_
_entity_poly.entity_id
_entity_poly.type
_entity_poly.pdbx_seq_one_letter_code
_entity_poly.pdbx_strand_id
1 'polypeptide(L)' 'MEISKELDSLLINYVPKRYLSQKEACRYMDCTPPTINKYVREDGLKQVIFSDEARPKYDIKDIDEFMEERKV' A
#
# COMPACT_ATOMS: atom_id res chain seq x y z
N MET A 1 -6.00 -21.23 -22.87
CA MET A 1 -5.43 -20.50 -21.72
C MET A 1 -4.16 -19.80 -22.19
N GLU A 2 -4.28 -18.56 -22.69
CA GLU A 2 -3.15 -17.73 -23.17
C GLU A 2 -2.90 -16.49 -22.29
N ILE A 3 -3.62 -16.37 -21.17
CA ILE A 3 -3.55 -15.19 -20.27
C ILE A 3 -2.17 -15.07 -19.59
N SER A 4 -1.46 -16.18 -19.35
CA SER A 4 -0.17 -16.13 -18.64
C SER A 4 0.92 -15.44 -19.48
N LYS A 5 1.08 -15.78 -20.77
CA LYS A 5 2.21 -15.27 -21.57
C LYS A 5 2.18 -13.77 -21.81
N GLU A 6 0.98 -13.19 -21.99
CA GLU A 6 0.82 -11.75 -22.15
C GLU A 6 1.05 -10.99 -20.83
N LEU A 7 0.53 -11.53 -19.72
CA LEU A 7 0.73 -10.94 -18.40
C LEU A 7 2.20 -11.01 -17.97
N ASP A 8 2.86 -12.15 -18.20
CA ASP A 8 4.27 -12.36 -17.90
C ASP A 8 5.15 -11.36 -18.67
N SER A 9 4.81 -11.09 -19.94
CA SER A 9 5.51 -10.10 -20.77
C SER A 9 5.32 -8.67 -20.27
N LEU A 10 4.13 -8.32 -19.78
CA LEU A 10 3.83 -7.01 -19.19
C LEU A 10 4.55 -6.79 -17.85
N LEU A 11 4.74 -7.86 -17.08
CA LEU A 11 5.33 -7.79 -15.74
C LEU A 11 6.86 -7.92 -15.72
N ILE A 12 7.51 -8.36 -16.80
CA ILE A 12 8.95 -8.65 -16.83
C ILE A 12 9.84 -7.46 -16.44
N ASN A 13 9.36 -6.23 -16.67
CA ASN A 13 10.02 -4.98 -16.30
C ASN A 13 9.20 -4.14 -15.31
N TYR A 14 8.11 -4.69 -14.77
CA TYR A 14 7.26 -3.96 -13.83
C TYR A 14 7.94 -3.89 -12.46
N VAL A 15 8.35 -2.69 -12.07
CA VAL A 15 8.81 -2.40 -10.71
C VAL A 15 7.60 -1.89 -9.91
N PRO A 16 7.11 -2.63 -8.92
CA PRO A 16 6.00 -2.17 -8.10
C PRO A 16 6.35 -0.87 -7.39
N LYS A 17 5.40 0.08 -7.37
CA LYS A 17 5.56 1.32 -6.61
C LYS A 17 5.68 0.98 -5.12
N ARG A 18 6.81 1.32 -4.52
CA ARG A 18 7.04 1.16 -3.08
C ARG A 18 6.11 2.02 -2.21
N TYR A 19 5.81 3.24 -2.68
CA TYR A 19 5.04 4.23 -1.92
C TYR A 19 3.66 4.46 -2.56
N LEU A 20 2.62 4.14 -1.80
CA LEU A 20 1.23 4.22 -2.22
C LEU A 20 0.60 5.54 -1.76
N SER A 21 -0.29 6.10 -2.58
CA SER A 21 -1.28 7.08 -2.12
C SER A 21 -2.32 6.41 -1.22
N GLN A 22 -3.10 7.18 -0.46
CA GLN A 22 -4.18 6.64 0.36
C GLN A 22 -5.15 5.75 -0.44
N LYS A 23 -5.51 6.15 -1.66
CA LYS A 23 -6.40 5.37 -2.53
C LYS A 23 -5.80 4.02 -2.92
N GLU A 24 -4.49 4.00 -3.22
CA GLU A 24 -3.79 2.76 -3.56
C GLU A 24 -3.60 1.88 -2.32
N ALA A 25 -3.28 2.46 -1.16
CA ALA A 25 -3.15 1.73 0.11
C ALA A 25 -4.48 1.10 0.56
N CYS A 26 -5.59 1.84 0.44
CA CYS A 26 -6.94 1.30 0.67
C CYS A 26 -7.22 0.07 -0.18
N ARG A 27 -6.84 0.09 -1.47
CA ARG A 27 -7.00 -1.07 -2.36
C ARG A 27 -6.08 -2.23 -1.98
N TYR A 28 -4.85 -1.93 -1.59
CA TYR A 28 -3.87 -2.94 -1.21
C TYR A 28 -4.28 -3.68 0.08
N MET A 29 -4.82 -2.95 1.06
CA MET A 29 -5.26 -3.50 2.36
C MET A 29 -6.73 -3.96 2.37
N ASP A 30 -7.44 -3.84 1.25
CA ASP A 30 -8.88 -4.06 1.15
C ASP A 30 -9.70 -3.33 2.24
N CYS A 31 -9.48 -2.01 2.36
CA CYS A 31 -10.14 -1.19 3.38
C CYS A 31 -10.64 0.16 2.84
N THR A 32 -11.46 0.84 3.64
CA THR A 32 -12.02 2.15 3.28
C THR A 32 -11.14 3.31 3.77
N PRO A 33 -11.24 4.52 3.18
CA PRO A 33 -10.49 5.68 3.66
C PRO A 33 -10.72 6.01 5.15
N PRO A 34 -11.94 5.91 5.71
CA PRO A 34 -12.14 6.01 7.15
C PRO A 34 -11.37 4.97 7.95
N THR A 35 -11.33 3.72 7.48
CA THR A 35 -10.61 2.61 8.13
C THR A 35 -9.10 2.87 8.17
N ILE A 36 -8.48 3.22 7.05
CA ILE A 36 -7.02 3.47 7.05
C ILE A 36 -6.66 4.72 7.86
N ASN A 37 -7.54 5.73 7.93
CA ASN A 37 -7.35 6.88 8.81
C ASN A 37 -7.38 6.49 10.29
N LYS A 38 -8.25 5.55 10.67
CA LYS A 38 -8.26 4.96 12.00
C LYS A 38 -6.94 4.23 12.27
N TYR A 39 -6.48 3.42 11.32
CA TYR A 39 -5.21 2.69 11.46
C TYR A 39 -4.02 3.61 11.70
N VAL A 40 -3.96 4.75 11.01
CA VAL A 40 -2.90 5.75 11.23
C VAL A 40 -3.02 6.41 12.61
N ARG A 41 -4.22 6.79 13.03
CA ARG A 41 -4.43 7.58 14.26
C ARG A 41 -4.38 6.76 15.54
N GLU A 42 -4.93 5.56 15.50
CA GLU A 42 -5.22 4.74 16.69
C GLU A 42 -4.31 3.52 16.75
N ASP A 43 -4.06 2.89 15.60
CA ASP A 43 -3.39 1.59 15.55
C ASP A 43 -1.90 1.70 15.16
N GLY A 44 -1.41 2.90 14.83
CA GLY A 44 0.01 3.15 14.59
C GLY A 44 0.52 2.84 13.17
N LEU A 45 -0.35 2.79 12.15
CA LEU A 45 0.09 2.67 10.77
C LEU A 45 0.94 3.88 10.36
N LYS A 46 2.19 3.63 9.96
CA LYS A 46 3.15 4.69 9.59
C LYS A 46 2.77 5.37 8.27
N GLN A 47 3.09 6.65 8.18
CA GLN A 47 3.02 7.42 6.94
C GLN A 47 4.37 8.09 6.66
N VAL A 48 4.73 8.17 5.38
CA VAL A 48 5.94 8.83 4.90
C VAL A 48 5.55 10.17 4.26
N ILE A 49 6.19 11.25 4.70
CA ILE A 49 6.03 12.60 4.13
C ILE A 49 7.37 12.96 3.48
N PHE A 50 7.38 13.16 2.16
CA PHE A 50 8.62 13.41 1.40
C PHE A 50 9.03 14.88 1.36
N SER A 51 8.10 15.79 1.63
CA SER A 51 8.32 17.23 1.78
C SER A 51 7.16 17.85 2.55
N ASP A 52 7.38 19.03 3.14
CA ASP A 52 6.41 19.67 4.05
C ASP A 52 5.04 19.96 3.41
N GLU A 53 4.99 20.13 2.08
CA GLU A 53 3.75 20.37 1.33
C GLU A 53 3.15 19.09 0.70
N ALA A 54 3.87 17.96 0.78
CA ALA A 54 3.45 16.74 0.12
C ALA A 54 2.34 16.01 0.88
N ARG A 55 1.43 15.40 0.12
CA ARG A 55 0.46 14.46 0.69
C ARG A 55 1.19 13.22 1.22
N PRO A 56 0.85 12.74 2.43
CA PRO A 56 1.44 11.54 2.98
C PRO A 56 1.30 10.32 2.06
N LYS A 57 2.30 9.46 2.10
CA LYS A 57 2.36 8.18 1.38
C LYS A 57 2.47 7.03 2.37
N TYR A 58 2.20 5.82 1.88
CA TYR A 58 2.27 4.60 2.64
C TYR A 58 3.32 3.68 2.01
N ASP A 59 4.37 3.29 2.76
CA ASP A 59 5.34 2.30 2.30
C ASP A 59 4.68 0.91 2.37
N ILE A 60 4.76 0.13 1.30
CA ILE A 60 4.25 -1.25 1.27
C ILE A 60 4.84 -2.08 2.40
N LYS A 61 6.13 -1.90 2.73
CA LYS A 61 6.78 -2.66 3.80
C LYS A 61 6.17 -2.39 5.17
N ASP A 62 5.88 -1.12 5.45
CA ASP A 62 5.24 -0.72 6.71
C ASP A 62 3.79 -1.24 6.78
N ILE A 63 3.09 -1.28 5.65
CA ILE A 63 1.75 -1.89 5.56
C ILE A 63 1.83 -3.39 5.83
N ASP A 64 2.76 -4.10 5.20
CA ASP A 64 2.90 -5.55 5.37
C ASP A 64 3.26 -5.90 6.83
N GLU A 65 4.19 -5.16 7.44
CA GLU A 65 4.54 -5.29 8.86
C GLU A 65 3.32 -5.04 9.76
N PHE A 66 2.60 -3.93 9.53
CA PHE A 66 1.38 -3.60 10.26
C PHE A 66 0.30 -4.68 10.15
N MET A 67 0.12 -5.26 8.97
CA MET A 67 -0.88 -6.32 8.75
C MET A 67 -0.44 -7.63 9.38
N GLU A 68 0.84 -7.99 9.33
CA GLU A 68 1.38 -9.22 9.91
C GLU A 68 1.22 -9.25 11.44
N GLU A 69 1.50 -8.13 12.12
CA GLU A 69 1.28 -7.99 13.57
C GLU A 69 -0.18 -8.20 14.01
N ARG A 70 -1.13 -8.10 13.07
CA ARG A 70 -2.58 -8.18 13.31
C ARG A 70 -3.22 -9.48 12.82
N LYS A 71 -2.46 -10.33 12.13
CA LYS A 71 -2.91 -11.70 11.82
C LYS A 71 -2.81 -12.50 13.11
N VAL A 72 -3.97 -12.72 13.74
CA VAL A 72 -4.15 -13.69 14.83
C VAL A 72 -4.11 -15.10 14.27
#